data_AF-A0AAD4WB35-F1
#
_entry.id   AF-A0AAD4WB35-F1
#
_cell.length_a   1.000
_cell.length_b   1.000
_cell.length_c   1.000
_cell.angle_alpha   90.00
_cell.angle_beta   90.00
_cell.angle_gamma   90.00
#
_symmetry.space_group_name_H-M   'P 1'
#
loop_
_entity.id
_entity.type
_entity.pdbx_description
1 polymer ?
#
loop_
_entity_poly.entity_id
_entity_poly.type
_entity_poly.pdbx_seq_one_letter_code
_entity_poly.pdbx_strand_id
1 'polypeptide(L)'
;MVNKPWRIIPRPLIETVLNNHAQHHRVPQPLILHGPRGVGKTTLILERLLNDWNKGPHLTGYVDFAESIKDHHPQFNQSFPWASWSNCPPPTLSDCRTKLECCLESMTHKGVQLGSISSHQIFSTLNKWHGINTALRRVIEGNSASKNAVSDRVSGSVLWDRAVFALSARCNAEEIDGILGLREKRKSLPLEEASYYREAVVALRLAKEVIKVQQSWRANAIAHLNRTGGFSRFLANSCTDWPCLLLELLSQAAEIDHFQPKLVINNIEVLRNAILLDENSSVCGSMYHDSLIWRIIALGANERCIPVVLVTSDSYYSYRAYMDFGFPDIFISRETFGWNPQEAKLHMVNDYFSQSEWLVIAEVFGPNPRHLFELYALKQGNYYQQLEDNKDSTFEDIVDAYLAYLQITVVNPAMEKALGLLQKFAVDAHSGKISKDRLRFGAPWRHPPPTDDPALCRQWAKVQLMDFVQSLVNTEFGVNYLADCSLELLDDPSTVALLEVGLLYAQRDPSIIRPISRGIQRCIVRWLVQERMQMSSPKLLQYLWQHIMRGRSYRHLMLQVGYK
;
A
#
# COMPACT_ATOMS: atom_id res chain seq x y z
N MET A 1 35.90 17.26 8.24
CA MET A 1 34.66 16.90 7.51
C MET A 1 33.55 17.84 7.94
N VAL A 2 32.72 18.34 7.02
CA VAL A 2 31.55 19.13 7.40
C VAL A 2 30.41 18.16 7.70
N ASN A 3 30.02 18.03 8.97
CA ASN A 3 28.89 17.19 9.38
C ASN A 3 27.58 17.90 9.02
N LYS A 4 27.26 17.97 7.72
CA LYS A 4 25.99 18.52 7.26
C LYS A 4 24.86 17.54 7.59
N PRO A 5 23.74 18.00 8.17
CA PRO A 5 22.58 17.16 8.34
C PRO A 5 22.02 16.76 6.97
N TRP A 6 21.44 15.56 6.89
CA TRP A 6 20.80 15.10 5.67
C TRP A 6 19.59 15.98 5.34
N ARG A 7 19.53 16.50 4.11
CA ARG A 7 18.44 17.37 3.65
C ARG A 7 17.52 16.60 2.70
N ILE A 8 16.22 16.83 2.85
CA ILE A 8 15.21 16.33 1.92
C ILE A 8 15.17 17.23 0.69
N ILE A 9 15.59 16.69 -0.45
CA ILE A 9 15.72 17.44 -1.70
C ILE A 9 14.35 17.59 -2.38
N PRO A 10 14.01 18.80 -2.86
CA PRO A 10 12.78 19.06 -3.58
C PRO A 10 12.59 18.18 -4.82
N ARG A 11 11.32 17.89 -5.14
CA ARG A 11 10.87 17.17 -6.33
C ARG A 11 9.83 18.00 -7.08
N PRO A 12 10.21 19.11 -7.73
CA PRO A 12 9.26 20.11 -8.22
C PRO A 12 8.12 19.52 -9.06
N LEU A 13 8.43 18.63 -10.03
CA LEU A 13 7.42 18.01 -10.87
C LEU A 13 6.41 17.16 -10.09
N ILE A 14 6.89 16.32 -9.17
CA ILE A 14 6.02 15.44 -8.36
C ILE A 14 5.24 16.29 -7.34
N GLU A 15 5.90 17.25 -6.69
CA GLU A 15 5.28 18.19 -5.76
C GLU A 15 4.17 18.99 -6.45
N THR A 16 4.40 19.51 -7.65
CA THR A 16 3.37 20.23 -8.43
C THR A 16 2.19 19.32 -8.74
N VAL A 17 2.41 18.09 -9.19
CA VAL A 17 1.29 17.18 -9.50
C VAL A 17 0.47 16.84 -8.25
N LEU A 18 1.14 16.53 -7.14
CA LEU A 18 0.49 16.21 -5.87
C LEU A 18 -0.26 17.43 -5.32
N ASN A 19 0.35 18.62 -5.37
CA ASN A 19 -0.30 19.87 -4.96
C ASN A 19 -1.50 20.20 -5.83
N ASN A 20 -1.38 20.09 -7.15
CA ASN A 20 -2.50 20.32 -8.07
C ASN A 20 -3.67 19.40 -7.72
N HIS A 21 -3.42 18.11 -7.49
CA HIS A 21 -4.48 17.19 -7.07
C HIS A 21 -5.08 17.56 -5.70
N ALA A 22 -4.22 17.86 -4.72
CA ALA A 22 -4.61 18.17 -3.34
C ALA A 22 -5.30 19.55 -3.17
N GLN A 23 -5.14 20.48 -4.12
CA GLN A 23 -5.76 21.81 -4.08
C GLN A 23 -7.24 21.79 -4.48
N HIS A 24 -7.68 20.76 -5.21
CA HIS A 24 -9.09 20.63 -5.55
C HIS A 24 -9.90 20.21 -4.32
N HIS A 25 -11.07 20.81 -4.10
CA HIS A 25 -11.98 20.39 -3.03
C HIS A 25 -12.69 19.07 -3.36
N ARG A 26 -12.91 18.79 -4.65
CA ARG A 26 -13.45 17.52 -5.17
C ARG A 26 -12.79 17.14 -6.49
N VAL A 27 -12.60 15.84 -6.71
CA VAL A 27 -11.95 15.25 -7.87
C VAL A 27 -12.75 14.06 -8.41
N PRO A 28 -12.68 13.79 -9.73
CA PRO A 28 -13.38 12.65 -10.32
C PRO A 28 -12.65 11.32 -10.11
N GLN A 29 -11.35 11.34 -9.82
CA GLN A 29 -10.49 10.15 -9.80
C GLN A 29 -9.49 10.23 -8.65
N PRO A 30 -9.21 9.11 -7.96
CA PRO A 30 -8.09 9.02 -7.03
C PRO A 30 -6.74 9.05 -7.77
N LEU A 31 -5.68 9.50 -7.07
CA LEU A 31 -4.31 9.52 -7.56
C LEU A 31 -3.50 8.37 -6.95
N ILE A 32 -2.79 7.61 -7.77
CA ILE A 32 -1.84 6.59 -7.31
C ILE A 32 -0.42 7.13 -7.47
N LEU A 33 0.29 7.29 -6.35
CA LEU A 33 1.72 7.56 -6.32
C LEU A 33 2.49 6.25 -6.09
N HIS A 34 3.07 5.72 -7.16
CA HIS A 34 3.81 4.45 -7.13
C HIS A 34 5.27 4.59 -7.58
N GLY A 35 6.03 3.51 -7.47
CA GLY A 35 7.44 3.42 -7.82
C GLY A 35 8.17 2.45 -6.90
N PRO A 36 9.42 2.05 -7.21
CA PRO A 36 10.18 1.14 -6.37
C PRO A 36 10.44 1.71 -4.97
N ARG A 37 10.86 0.83 -4.07
CA ARG A 37 11.19 1.17 -2.68
C ARG A 37 12.45 2.05 -2.65
N GLY A 38 12.54 2.91 -1.63
CA GLY A 38 13.69 3.80 -1.43
C GLY A 38 13.72 5.07 -2.27
N VAL A 39 12.71 5.34 -3.11
CA VAL A 39 12.65 6.56 -3.95
C VAL A 39 12.14 7.82 -3.22
N GLY A 40 11.75 7.69 -1.93
CA GLY A 40 11.42 8.84 -1.07
C GLY A 40 9.96 9.33 -1.14
N LYS A 41 9.00 8.52 -1.59
CA LYS A 41 7.58 8.89 -1.70
C LYS A 41 6.97 9.37 -0.37
N THR A 42 7.08 8.54 0.67
CA THR A 42 6.52 8.84 1.99
C THR A 42 7.21 10.05 2.64
N THR A 43 8.54 10.12 2.55
CA THR A 43 9.32 11.27 3.03
C THR A 43 8.91 12.57 2.35
N LEU A 44 8.68 12.54 1.03
CA LEU A 44 8.19 13.71 0.29
C LEU A 44 6.83 14.19 0.83
N ILE A 45 5.90 13.26 1.06
CA ILE A 45 4.56 13.62 1.57
C ILE A 45 4.66 14.17 2.99
N LEU A 46 5.28 13.43 3.91
CA LEU A 46 5.29 13.78 5.33
C LEU A 46 6.06 15.08 5.61
N GLU A 47 7.24 15.22 5.01
CA GLU A 47 8.18 16.27 5.42
C GLU A 47 8.08 17.54 4.58
N ARG A 48 7.50 17.46 3.38
CA ARG A 48 7.40 18.62 2.46
C ARG A 48 5.98 19.05 2.15
N LEU A 49 5.01 18.13 2.09
CA LEU A 49 3.66 18.44 1.61
C LEU A 49 2.63 18.51 2.73
N LEU A 50 2.71 17.61 3.71
CA LEU A 50 1.67 17.43 4.72
C LEU A 50 1.43 18.68 5.56
N ASN A 51 2.50 19.39 5.95
CA ASN A 51 2.39 20.63 6.71
C ASN A 51 1.61 21.71 5.93
N ASP A 52 1.91 21.86 4.64
CA ASP A 52 1.23 22.84 3.79
C ASP A 52 -0.21 22.42 3.48
N TRP A 53 -0.47 21.11 3.33
CA TRP A 53 -1.82 20.58 3.14
C TRP A 53 -2.71 20.63 4.38
N ASN A 54 -2.20 21.12 5.51
CA ASN A 54 -2.97 21.40 6.72
C ASN A 54 -3.05 22.90 7.05
N LYS A 55 -2.55 23.78 6.17
CA LYS A 55 -2.64 25.24 6.34
C LYS A 55 -3.88 25.80 5.63
N GLY A 56 -4.94 26.11 6.39
CA GLY A 56 -6.15 26.85 5.99
C GLY A 56 -6.90 26.32 4.76
N PRO A 57 -8.22 26.56 4.62
CA PRO A 57 -9.32 25.56 4.78
C PRO A 57 -9.03 24.04 4.60
N HIS A 58 -7.85 23.66 4.17
CA HIS A 58 -7.38 22.32 3.94
C HIS A 58 -7.23 21.51 5.23
N LEU A 59 -7.66 20.25 5.13
CA LEU A 59 -7.48 19.25 6.16
C LEU A 59 -6.98 17.97 5.50
N THR A 60 -5.86 17.42 5.97
CA THR A 60 -5.35 16.15 5.46
C THR A 60 -5.48 15.04 6.49
N GLY A 61 -6.22 13.98 6.13
CA GLY A 61 -6.12 12.69 6.78
C GLY A 61 -4.94 11.92 6.23
N TYR A 62 -4.09 11.39 7.12
CA TYR A 62 -2.99 10.51 6.76
C TYR A 62 -3.16 9.17 7.47
N VAL A 63 -3.20 8.09 6.70
CA VAL A 63 -3.29 6.72 7.20
C VAL A 63 -2.10 5.93 6.66
N ASP A 64 -1.37 5.25 7.53
CA ASP A 64 -0.31 4.32 7.14
C ASP A 64 -0.66 2.90 7.62
N PHE A 65 -0.98 2.02 6.68
CA PHE A 65 -1.33 0.64 7.04
C PHE A 65 -0.15 -0.20 7.52
N ALA A 66 1.08 0.24 7.25
CA ALA A 66 2.28 -0.45 7.74
C ALA A 66 2.68 -0.04 9.17
N GLU A 67 2.06 0.99 9.75
CA GLU A 67 2.43 1.54 11.06
C GLU A 67 2.29 0.52 12.21
N SER A 68 1.45 -0.52 12.09
CA SER A 68 1.38 -1.59 13.10
C SER A 68 2.58 -2.56 13.07
N ILE A 69 3.40 -2.54 12.01
CA ILE A 69 4.56 -3.43 11.84
C ILE A 69 5.78 -2.79 12.51
N LYS A 70 5.88 -2.97 13.83
CA LYS A 70 6.84 -2.25 14.69
C LYS A 70 8.30 -2.37 14.24
N ASP A 71 8.70 -3.56 13.79
CA ASP A 71 10.09 -3.86 13.44
C ASP A 71 10.58 -3.12 12.18
N HIS A 72 9.68 -2.51 11.41
CA HIS A 72 10.00 -1.94 10.10
C HIS A 72 9.33 -0.58 9.85
N HIS A 73 9.03 0.19 10.90
CA HIS A 73 8.34 1.48 10.76
C HIS A 73 9.11 2.65 11.40
N PRO A 74 9.23 3.82 10.71
CA PRO A 74 9.95 5.01 11.21
C PRO A 74 9.51 5.54 12.58
N GLN A 75 8.23 5.40 12.94
CA GLN A 75 7.72 5.78 14.25
C GLN A 75 8.44 5.07 15.42
N PHE A 76 8.98 3.87 15.19
CA PHE A 76 9.69 3.08 16.19
C PHE A 76 11.20 3.11 15.99
N ASN A 77 11.72 4.15 15.33
CA ASN A 77 13.14 4.31 14.98
C ASN A 77 13.67 3.19 14.06
N GLN A 78 12.79 2.57 13.28
CA GLN A 78 13.14 1.57 12.27
C GLN A 78 12.98 2.12 10.86
N SER A 79 13.54 1.45 9.85
CA SER A 79 13.33 1.83 8.45
C SER A 79 12.27 0.95 7.80
N PHE A 80 11.54 1.49 6.82
CA PHE A 80 10.69 0.68 5.96
C PHE A 80 11.49 -0.45 5.31
N PRO A 81 10.93 -1.64 5.06
CA PRO A 81 11.69 -2.74 4.50
C PRO A 81 12.13 -2.42 3.06
N TRP A 82 13.30 -2.91 2.67
CA TRP A 82 13.71 -2.89 1.24
C TRP A 82 12.92 -3.92 0.44
N ALA A 83 12.60 -5.06 1.05
CA ALA A 83 11.77 -6.09 0.43
C ALA A 83 10.27 -5.77 0.61
N SER A 84 9.41 -6.59 0.01
CA SER A 84 7.96 -6.39 0.11
C SER A 84 7.42 -6.55 1.52
N TRP A 85 6.32 -5.87 1.82
CA TRP A 85 5.59 -6.02 3.07
C TRP A 85 5.03 -7.44 3.26
N SER A 86 4.85 -8.20 2.18
CA SER A 86 4.55 -9.65 2.23
C SER A 86 5.65 -10.46 2.92
N ASN A 87 6.88 -9.91 3.01
CA ASN A 87 7.97 -10.54 3.75
C ASN A 87 7.95 -10.19 5.24
N CYS A 88 7.09 -9.29 5.69
CA CYS A 88 6.91 -9.00 7.10
C CYS A 88 5.65 -9.74 7.61
N PRO A 89 5.53 -9.96 8.93
CA PRO A 89 4.26 -10.38 9.51
C PRO A 89 3.16 -9.39 9.12
N PRO A 90 2.08 -9.84 8.46
CA PRO A 90 1.03 -8.93 8.02
C PRO A 90 0.23 -8.42 9.22
N PRO A 91 -0.27 -7.17 9.18
CA PRO A 91 -1.12 -6.64 10.23
C PRO A 91 -2.51 -7.28 10.19
N THR A 92 -3.26 -7.09 11.27
CA THR A 92 -4.66 -7.54 11.31
C THR A 92 -5.54 -6.60 10.49
N LEU A 93 -6.55 -7.16 9.82
CA LEU A 93 -7.52 -6.35 9.06
C LEU A 93 -8.29 -5.40 9.99
N SER A 94 -8.57 -5.83 11.23
CA SER A 94 -9.22 -4.98 12.25
C SER A 94 -8.38 -3.75 12.58
N ASP A 95 -7.05 -3.87 12.68
CA ASP A 95 -6.18 -2.73 12.96
C ASP A 95 -6.17 -1.76 11.77
N CYS A 96 -5.99 -2.26 10.55
CA CYS A 96 -6.03 -1.42 9.35
C CYS A 96 -7.37 -0.70 9.21
N ARG A 97 -8.48 -1.43 9.40
CA ARG A 97 -9.84 -0.87 9.38
C ARG A 97 -10.01 0.21 10.44
N THR A 98 -9.63 -0.07 11.68
CA THR A 98 -9.77 0.88 12.79
C THR A 98 -8.97 2.16 12.53
N LYS A 99 -7.74 2.05 12.00
CA LYS A 99 -6.94 3.23 11.64
C LYS A 99 -7.60 4.10 10.57
N LEU A 100 -8.14 3.47 9.52
CA LEU A 100 -8.86 4.19 8.48
C LEU A 100 -10.13 4.86 9.03
N GLU A 101 -10.94 4.11 9.78
CA GLU A 101 -12.18 4.60 10.38
C GLU A 101 -11.90 5.76 11.35
N CYS A 102 -10.94 5.63 12.27
CA CYS A 102 -10.58 6.68 13.22
C CYS A 102 -10.08 7.96 12.50
N CYS A 103 -9.31 7.81 11.43
CA CYS A 103 -8.84 8.95 10.65
C CYS A 103 -10.02 9.68 9.98
N LEU A 104 -10.89 8.94 9.29
CA LEU A 104 -12.07 9.49 8.64
C LEU A 104 -13.06 10.10 9.64
N GLU A 105 -13.25 9.46 10.79
CA GLU A 105 -14.08 9.97 11.90
C GLU A 105 -13.52 11.30 12.41
N SER A 106 -12.21 11.37 12.68
CA SER A 106 -11.55 12.61 13.09
C SER A 106 -11.74 13.73 12.07
N MET A 107 -11.61 13.42 10.78
CA MET A 107 -11.86 14.39 9.72
C MET A 107 -13.32 14.85 9.68
N THR A 108 -14.25 13.91 9.84
CA THR A 108 -15.69 14.18 9.83
C THR A 108 -16.09 15.02 11.05
N HIS A 109 -15.50 14.76 12.21
CA HIS A 109 -15.69 15.58 13.41
C HIS A 109 -15.21 17.02 13.19
N LYS A 110 -14.08 17.23 12.51
CA LYS A 110 -13.66 18.59 12.10
C LYS A 110 -14.67 19.23 11.14
N GLY A 111 -15.24 18.47 10.20
CA GLY A 111 -16.33 18.94 9.34
C GLY A 111 -17.58 19.37 10.13
N VAL A 112 -17.93 18.65 11.21
CA VAL A 112 -19.01 19.03 12.13
C VAL A 112 -18.67 20.30 12.91
N GLN A 113 -17.45 20.41 13.43
CA GLN A 113 -16.98 21.61 14.15
C GLN A 113 -17.01 22.87 13.28
N LEU A 114 -16.81 22.73 11.97
CA LEU A 114 -16.90 23.81 10.99
C LEU A 114 -18.33 24.09 10.50
N GLY A 115 -19.32 23.35 10.99
CA GLY A 115 -20.72 23.45 10.58
C GLY A 115 -21.01 22.92 9.17
N SER A 116 -20.03 22.29 8.51
CA SER A 116 -20.19 21.75 7.15
C SER A 116 -20.96 20.42 7.10
N ILE A 117 -21.05 19.72 8.24
CA ILE A 117 -21.74 18.43 8.37
C ILE A 117 -22.83 18.52 9.44
N SER A 118 -24.07 18.25 9.05
CA SER A 118 -25.28 18.30 9.89
C SER A 118 -25.94 16.92 10.05
N SER A 119 -26.80 16.80 11.07
CA SER A 119 -27.63 15.61 11.32
C SER A 119 -28.45 15.18 10.09
N HIS A 120 -29.03 16.15 9.37
CA HIS A 120 -29.80 15.89 8.16
C HIS A 120 -28.94 15.36 6.99
N GLN A 121 -27.73 15.89 6.79
CA GLN A 121 -26.81 15.37 5.77
C GLN A 121 -26.38 13.94 6.08
N ILE A 122 -26.14 13.63 7.35
CA ILE A 122 -25.81 12.27 7.81
C ILE A 122 -26.98 11.31 7.51
N PHE A 123 -28.20 11.70 7.88
CA PHE A 123 -29.41 10.92 7.60
C PHE A 123 -29.63 10.67 6.11
N SER A 124 -29.59 11.73 5.29
CA SER A 124 -29.85 11.63 3.84
C SER A 124 -28.81 10.77 3.13
N THR A 125 -27.52 10.92 3.47
CA THR A 125 -26.43 10.10 2.92
C THR A 125 -26.58 8.64 3.32
N LEU A 126 -26.93 8.35 4.58
CA LEU A 126 -27.16 6.99 5.04
C LEU A 126 -28.40 6.36 4.38
N ASN A 127 -29.51 7.08 4.31
CA ASN A 127 -30.77 6.60 3.75
C ASN A 127 -30.72 6.34 2.24
N LYS A 128 -29.82 7.02 1.52
CA LYS A 128 -29.57 6.80 0.08
C LYS A 128 -29.13 5.37 -0.23
N TRP A 129 -28.30 4.78 0.63
CA TRP A 129 -27.71 3.46 0.40
C TRP A 129 -28.27 2.37 1.31
N HIS A 130 -28.91 2.73 2.42
CA HIS A 130 -29.33 1.79 3.46
C HIS A 130 -30.82 1.85 3.75
N GLY A 131 -31.45 0.68 3.86
CA GLY A 131 -32.78 0.54 4.46
C GLY A 131 -32.71 0.68 5.99
N ILE A 132 -32.81 1.91 6.51
CA ILE A 132 -32.52 2.22 7.92
C ILE A 132 -33.67 1.93 8.89
N ASN A 133 -34.92 1.89 8.44
CA ASN A 133 -36.10 1.83 9.32
C ASN A 133 -36.06 0.68 10.34
N THR A 134 -35.76 -0.54 9.90
CA THR A 134 -35.70 -1.73 10.79
C THR A 134 -34.56 -1.64 11.79
N ALA A 135 -33.41 -1.08 11.38
CA ALA A 135 -32.27 -0.89 12.27
C ALA A 135 -32.55 0.19 13.31
N LEU A 136 -33.14 1.32 12.90
CA LEU A 136 -33.55 2.40 13.80
C LEU A 136 -34.57 1.93 14.83
N ARG A 137 -35.58 1.15 14.43
CA ARG A 137 -36.53 0.56 15.38
C ARG A 137 -35.83 -0.32 16.41
N ARG A 138 -34.92 -1.20 16.00
CA ARG A 138 -34.11 -2.00 16.95
C ARG A 138 -33.27 -1.15 17.89
N VAL A 139 -32.65 -0.08 17.40
CA VAL A 139 -31.88 0.84 18.25
C VAL A 139 -32.79 1.55 19.24
N ILE A 140 -34.03 1.91 18.87
CA ILE A 140 -35.00 2.52 19.79
C ILE A 140 -35.53 1.49 20.81
N GLU A 141 -35.86 0.27 20.37
CA GLU A 141 -36.48 -0.80 21.18
C GLU A 141 -35.52 -1.48 22.15
N GLY A 142 -34.28 -1.77 21.72
CA GLY A 142 -33.22 -2.28 22.60
C GLY A 142 -32.84 -1.30 23.73
N ASN A 143 -33.38 -0.09 23.65
CA ASN A 143 -33.11 1.03 24.53
C ASN A 143 -34.27 1.33 25.51
N SER A 144 -35.48 0.79 25.36
CA SER A 144 -36.63 1.11 26.25
C SER A 144 -36.99 -0.02 27.21
N ALA A 145 -36.90 0.23 28.53
CA ALA A 145 -37.57 -0.58 29.55
C ALA A 145 -39.11 -0.43 29.54
N SER A 146 -39.65 0.48 28.72
CA SER A 146 -41.08 0.70 28.52
C SER A 146 -41.56 0.17 27.17
N LYS A 147 -42.65 -0.61 27.22
CA LYS A 147 -43.35 -1.23 26.08
C LYS A 147 -44.12 -0.20 25.22
N ASN A 148 -43.50 0.86 24.77
CA ASN A 148 -44.13 1.74 23.77
C ASN A 148 -43.76 1.22 22.38
N ALA A 149 -44.59 0.32 21.85
CA ALA A 149 -44.46 -0.18 20.49
C ALA A 149 -44.41 0.99 19.50
N VAL A 150 -43.28 1.15 18.80
CA VAL A 150 -43.14 2.13 17.73
C VAL A 150 -44.14 1.74 16.64
N SER A 151 -45.11 2.60 16.33
CA SER A 151 -46.14 2.27 15.35
C SER A 151 -45.53 2.06 13.95
N ASP A 152 -46.10 1.12 13.19
CA ASP A 152 -45.56 0.69 11.88
C ASP A 152 -45.56 1.80 10.80
N ARG A 153 -46.29 2.90 11.01
CA ARG A 153 -46.54 3.96 10.01
C ARG A 153 -45.66 5.21 10.15
N VAL A 154 -44.61 5.19 10.97
CA VAL A 154 -43.74 6.36 11.16
C VAL A 154 -42.74 6.49 10.01
N SER A 155 -42.58 7.71 9.48
CA SER A 155 -41.61 8.03 8.41
C SER A 155 -40.16 7.88 8.90
N GLY A 156 -39.24 7.58 7.97
CA GLY A 156 -37.83 7.33 8.30
C GLY A 156 -37.14 8.51 8.98
N SER A 157 -37.49 9.75 8.61
CA SER A 157 -36.98 10.97 9.24
C SER A 157 -37.45 11.10 10.69
N VAL A 158 -38.72 10.85 10.98
CA VAL A 158 -39.25 10.90 12.35
C VAL A 158 -38.65 9.80 13.21
N LEU A 159 -38.36 8.62 12.64
CA LEU A 159 -37.62 7.57 13.35
C LEU A 159 -36.17 7.98 13.65
N TRP A 160 -35.52 8.68 12.72
CA TRP A 160 -34.18 9.22 12.91
C TRP A 160 -34.13 10.23 14.06
N ASP A 161 -34.99 11.24 14.04
CA ASP A 161 -35.01 12.29 15.07
C ASP A 161 -35.28 11.70 16.46
N ARG A 162 -36.20 10.73 16.55
CA ARG A 162 -36.48 10.00 17.80
C ARG A 162 -35.27 9.20 18.28
N ALA A 163 -34.54 8.55 17.37
CA ALA A 163 -33.36 7.79 17.71
C ALA A 163 -32.19 8.70 18.14
N VAL A 164 -31.98 9.82 17.44
CA VAL A 164 -30.97 10.83 17.82
C VAL A 164 -31.28 11.39 19.20
N PHE A 165 -32.54 11.75 19.46
CA PHE A 165 -32.96 12.24 20.78
C PHE A 165 -32.74 11.19 21.88
N ALA A 166 -33.15 9.94 21.65
CA ALA A 166 -32.99 8.85 22.61
C ALA A 166 -31.52 8.53 22.91
N LEU A 167 -30.63 8.66 21.90
CA LEU A 167 -29.20 8.40 22.02
C LEU A 167 -28.45 9.59 22.64
N SER A 168 -28.89 10.82 22.35
CA SER A 168 -28.38 12.06 22.97
C SER A 168 -28.55 12.04 24.48
N ALA A 169 -29.72 11.62 24.98
CA ALA A 169 -30.01 11.51 26.42
C ALA A 169 -29.08 10.54 27.18
N ARG A 170 -28.34 9.68 26.46
CA ARG A 170 -27.41 8.68 27.03
C ARG A 170 -25.95 9.03 26.82
N CYS A 171 -25.66 9.93 25.89
CA CYS A 171 -24.28 10.29 25.61
C CYS A 171 -23.72 11.14 26.74
N ASN A 172 -22.46 10.92 27.08
CA ASN A 172 -21.77 11.79 28.02
C ASN A 172 -21.54 13.15 27.34
N ALA A 173 -22.23 14.18 27.83
CA ALA A 173 -22.11 15.55 27.32
C ALA A 173 -20.66 16.04 27.38
N GLU A 174 -19.88 15.62 28.39
CA GLU A 174 -18.47 15.98 28.52
C GLU A 174 -17.59 15.39 27.42
N GLU A 175 -17.92 14.17 26.97
CA GLU A 175 -17.19 13.51 25.88
C GLU A 175 -17.46 14.21 24.55
N ILE A 176 -18.72 14.57 24.30
CA ILE A 176 -19.11 15.31 23.08
C ILE A 176 -18.48 16.71 23.07
N ASP A 177 -18.48 17.40 24.21
CA ASP A 177 -17.86 18.73 24.34
C ASP A 177 -16.34 18.67 24.14
N GLY A 178 -15.71 17.56 24.53
CA GLY A 178 -14.31 17.26 24.23
C GLY A 178 -14.07 17.07 22.73
N ILE A 179 -14.91 16.28 22.05
CA ILE A 179 -14.83 16.07 20.59
C ILE A 179 -15.02 17.39 19.83
N LEU A 180 -15.86 18.30 20.32
CA LEU A 180 -16.12 19.59 19.69
C LEU A 180 -15.09 20.68 20.07
N GLY A 181 -14.12 20.38 20.93
CA GLY A 181 -13.11 21.35 21.38
C GLY A 181 -13.69 22.51 22.20
N LEU A 182 -14.92 22.37 22.71
CA LEU A 182 -15.64 23.43 23.44
C LEU A 182 -15.01 23.77 24.80
N ARG A 183 -14.04 22.95 25.26
CA ARG A 183 -13.24 23.18 26.48
C ARG A 183 -11.99 24.04 26.25
N GLU A 184 -11.46 24.13 25.03
CA GLU A 184 -10.23 24.87 24.76
C GLU A 184 -10.52 26.37 24.54
N LYS A 185 -9.98 27.20 25.44
CA LYS A 185 -10.19 28.64 25.54
C LYS A 185 -10.03 29.39 24.19
N ARG A 186 -11.13 29.90 23.61
CA ARG A 186 -11.28 31.29 23.08
C ARG A 186 -12.54 31.61 22.26
N LYS A 187 -13.45 30.67 21.98
CA LYS A 187 -14.74 30.98 21.31
C LYS A 187 -15.90 30.36 22.06
N SER A 188 -16.64 31.18 22.82
CA SER A 188 -17.98 30.79 23.30
C SER A 188 -18.92 30.77 22.09
N LEU A 189 -19.17 29.59 21.54
CA LEU A 189 -20.21 29.41 20.52
C LEU A 189 -21.59 29.74 21.12
N PRO A 190 -22.51 30.36 20.35
CA PRO A 190 -23.90 30.49 20.76
C PRO A 190 -24.48 29.14 21.18
N LEU A 191 -25.34 29.14 22.20
CA LEU A 191 -25.94 27.92 22.76
C LEU A 191 -26.66 27.07 21.69
N GLU A 192 -27.28 27.73 20.71
CA GLU A 192 -27.97 27.09 19.59
C GLU A 192 -27.00 26.40 18.62
N GLU A 193 -25.90 27.04 18.22
CA GLU A 193 -24.89 26.39 17.36
C GLU A 193 -24.24 25.20 18.06
N ALA A 194 -23.96 25.33 19.35
CA ALA A 194 -23.43 24.23 20.15
C ALA A 194 -24.40 23.04 20.23
N SER A 195 -25.71 23.27 20.31
CA SER A 195 -26.69 22.18 20.30
C SER A 195 -26.77 21.48 18.94
N TYR A 196 -26.73 22.24 17.83
CA TYR A 196 -26.68 21.66 16.48
C TYR A 196 -25.44 20.78 16.24
N TYR A 197 -24.26 21.22 16.71
CA TYR A 197 -23.04 20.43 16.56
C TYR A 197 -23.06 19.18 17.43
N ARG A 198 -23.59 19.27 18.66
CA ARG A 198 -23.80 18.10 19.52
C ARG A 198 -24.74 17.10 18.88
N GLU A 199 -25.84 17.58 18.28
CA GLU A 199 -26.78 16.73 17.55
C GLU A 199 -26.08 16.00 16.39
N ALA A 200 -25.27 16.70 15.59
CA ALA A 200 -24.53 16.09 14.48
C ALA A 200 -23.53 15.01 14.93
N VAL A 201 -22.85 15.21 16.08
CA VAL A 201 -21.97 14.17 16.66
C VAL A 201 -22.78 12.94 17.10
N VAL A 202 -23.94 13.14 17.73
CA VAL A 202 -24.85 12.05 18.12
C VAL A 202 -25.39 11.33 16.89
N ALA A 203 -25.74 12.06 15.84
CA ALA A 203 -26.17 11.53 14.55
C ALA A 203 -25.10 10.64 13.89
N LEU A 204 -23.82 11.02 13.93
CA LEU A 204 -22.72 10.17 13.46
C LEU A 204 -22.61 8.87 14.26
N ARG A 205 -22.72 8.95 15.60
CA ARG A 205 -22.74 7.75 16.46
C ARG A 205 -23.90 6.82 16.10
N LEU A 206 -25.10 7.39 15.91
CA LEU A 206 -26.28 6.64 15.49
C LEU A 206 -26.08 5.97 14.13
N ALA A 207 -25.52 6.68 13.14
CA ALA A 207 -25.23 6.11 11.82
C ALA A 207 -24.29 4.90 11.91
N LYS A 208 -23.23 4.98 12.74
CA LYS A 208 -22.31 3.88 12.98
C LYS A 208 -23.02 2.68 13.61
N GLU A 209 -23.89 2.89 14.59
CA GLU A 209 -24.68 1.82 15.22
C GLU A 209 -25.68 1.18 14.25
N VAL A 210 -26.33 1.97 13.39
CA VAL A 210 -27.22 1.44 12.33
C VAL A 210 -26.45 0.50 11.39
N ILE A 211 -25.25 0.90 10.95
CA ILE A 211 -24.39 0.06 10.10
C ILE A 211 -23.97 -1.21 10.84
N LYS A 212 -23.57 -1.12 12.12
CA LYS A 212 -23.22 -2.31 12.92
C LYS A 212 -24.39 -3.30 13.03
N VAL A 213 -25.60 -2.81 13.29
CA VAL A 213 -26.81 -3.66 13.34
C VAL A 213 -27.01 -4.36 11.99
N GLN A 214 -26.86 -3.64 10.89
CA GLN A 214 -26.99 -4.22 9.55
C GLN A 214 -25.86 -5.21 9.21
N GLN A 215 -24.62 -4.95 9.65
CA GLN A 215 -23.50 -5.88 9.51
C GLN A 215 -23.76 -7.18 10.28
N SER A 216 -24.35 -7.09 11.49
CA SER A 216 -24.69 -8.27 12.29
C SER A 216 -25.64 -9.24 11.58
N TRP A 217 -26.56 -8.73 10.74
CA TRP A 217 -27.47 -9.55 9.95
C TRP A 217 -26.76 -10.36 8.85
N ARG A 218 -25.56 -9.95 8.45
CA ARG A 218 -24.78 -10.55 7.37
C ARG A 218 -23.61 -11.41 7.88
N ALA A 219 -23.36 -11.42 9.20
CA ALA A 219 -22.21 -12.10 9.80
C ALA A 219 -22.09 -13.58 9.40
N ASN A 220 -23.19 -14.33 9.45
CA ASN A 220 -23.20 -15.76 9.06
C ASN A 220 -22.87 -15.97 7.58
N ALA A 221 -23.33 -15.07 6.70
CA ALA A 221 -23.05 -15.16 5.26
C ALA A 221 -21.58 -14.81 4.96
N ILE A 222 -21.01 -13.85 5.69
CA ILE A 222 -19.58 -13.50 5.61
C ILE A 222 -18.72 -14.68 6.10
N ALA A 223 -19.08 -15.30 7.22
CA ALA A 223 -18.40 -16.47 7.74
C ALA A 223 -18.38 -17.63 6.73
N HIS A 224 -19.54 -17.92 6.13
CA HIS A 224 -19.66 -18.93 5.08
C HIS A 224 -18.82 -18.59 3.85
N LEU A 225 -18.83 -17.32 3.42
CA LEU A 225 -18.02 -16.85 2.29
C LEU A 225 -16.52 -17.07 2.53
N ASN A 226 -16.03 -16.68 3.72
CA ASN A 226 -14.62 -16.81 4.10
C ASN A 226 -14.19 -18.29 4.13
N ARG A 227 -15.03 -19.19 4.67
CA ARG A 227 -14.74 -20.64 4.71
C ARG A 227 -14.72 -21.30 3.34
N THR A 228 -15.60 -20.86 2.44
CA THR A 228 -15.72 -21.44 1.09
C THR A 228 -14.74 -20.84 0.10
N GLY A 229 -14.08 -19.72 0.45
CA GLY A 229 -13.22 -18.98 -0.49
C GLY A 229 -14.01 -18.36 -1.65
N GLY A 230 -15.31 -18.14 -1.47
CA GLY A 230 -16.18 -17.56 -2.49
C GLY A 230 -16.00 -16.05 -2.65
N PHE A 231 -16.67 -15.46 -3.64
CA PHE A 231 -16.70 -14.02 -3.87
C PHE A 231 -18.12 -13.46 -3.79
N SER A 232 -18.29 -12.35 -3.08
CA SER A 232 -19.55 -11.59 -3.05
C SER A 232 -19.29 -10.09 -2.89
N ARG A 233 -19.61 -9.33 -3.95
CA ARG A 233 -19.50 -7.87 -3.95
C ARG A 233 -20.38 -7.22 -2.88
N PHE A 234 -21.59 -7.73 -2.67
CA PHE A 234 -22.52 -7.17 -1.69
C PHE A 234 -22.01 -7.32 -0.26
N LEU A 235 -21.46 -8.50 0.08
CA LEU A 235 -20.88 -8.74 1.40
C LEU A 235 -19.61 -7.91 1.62
N ALA A 236 -18.75 -7.82 0.60
CA ALA A 236 -17.55 -6.98 0.68
C ALA A 236 -17.88 -5.48 0.84
N ASN A 237 -18.87 -4.97 0.09
CA ASN A 237 -19.39 -3.62 0.27
C ASN A 237 -19.88 -3.40 1.70
N SER A 238 -20.60 -4.37 2.28
CA SER A 238 -21.12 -4.22 3.65
C SER A 238 -20.03 -4.04 4.71
N CYS A 239 -18.83 -4.61 4.49
CA CYS A 239 -17.68 -4.44 5.38
C CYS A 239 -17.02 -3.05 5.25
N THR A 240 -17.22 -2.36 4.12
CA THR A 240 -16.65 -1.04 3.82
C THR A 240 -17.66 0.11 3.94
N ASP A 241 -18.89 -0.16 4.38
CA ASP A 241 -19.97 0.84 4.42
C ASP A 241 -19.63 2.06 5.28
N TRP A 242 -19.07 1.85 6.46
CA TRP A 242 -18.74 2.96 7.35
C TRP A 242 -17.67 3.90 6.79
N PRO A 243 -16.46 3.44 6.39
CA PRO A 243 -15.47 4.34 5.80
C PRO A 243 -15.97 5.00 4.50
N CYS A 244 -16.77 4.30 3.68
CA CYS A 244 -17.33 4.90 2.47
C CYS A 244 -18.41 5.95 2.74
N LEU A 245 -19.24 5.76 3.77
CA LEU A 245 -20.21 6.78 4.22
C LEU A 245 -19.48 8.05 4.66
N LEU A 246 -18.41 7.92 5.45
CA LEU A 246 -17.61 9.07 5.90
C LEU A 246 -16.94 9.79 4.73
N LEU A 247 -16.42 9.05 3.75
CA LEU A 247 -15.87 9.63 2.53
C LEU A 247 -16.91 10.41 1.73
N GLU A 248 -18.12 9.89 1.59
CA GLU A 248 -19.22 10.59 0.92
C GLU A 248 -19.63 11.85 1.68
N LEU A 249 -19.75 11.79 3.02
CA LEU A 249 -20.03 12.96 3.85
C LEU A 249 -18.95 14.03 3.72
N LEU A 250 -17.67 13.66 3.82
CA LEU A 250 -16.55 14.58 3.63
C LEU A 250 -16.56 15.20 2.23
N SER A 251 -16.90 14.40 1.22
CA SER A 251 -16.99 14.87 -0.17
C SER A 251 -18.13 15.87 -0.35
N GLN A 252 -19.31 15.59 0.20
CA GLN A 252 -20.46 16.50 0.15
C GLN A 252 -20.23 17.78 0.95
N ALA A 253 -19.50 17.70 2.07
CA ALA A 253 -19.15 18.83 2.91
C ALA A 253 -18.00 19.68 2.34
N ALA A 254 -17.23 19.14 1.38
CA ALA A 254 -16.10 19.86 0.81
C ALA A 254 -16.56 21.09 0.02
N GLU A 255 -16.07 22.25 0.40
CA GLU A 255 -16.41 23.58 -0.12
C GLU A 255 -15.14 24.43 -0.27
N ILE A 256 -15.08 25.22 -1.35
CA ILE A 256 -13.93 26.08 -1.65
C ILE A 256 -13.78 27.15 -0.55
N ASP A 257 -12.54 27.41 -0.13
CA ASP A 257 -12.18 28.42 0.87
C ASP A 257 -12.75 28.21 2.29
N HIS A 258 -13.52 27.14 2.53
CA HIS A 258 -14.13 26.83 3.82
C HIS A 258 -13.67 25.49 4.41
N PHE A 259 -13.91 24.37 3.72
CA PHE A 259 -13.53 23.04 4.18
C PHE A 259 -13.05 22.19 3.00
N GLN A 260 -11.75 21.92 2.95
CA GLN A 260 -11.13 21.20 1.84
C GLN A 260 -10.39 19.94 2.35
N PRO A 261 -11.14 18.91 2.77
CA PRO A 261 -10.58 17.64 3.22
C PRO A 261 -9.89 16.90 2.07
N LYS A 262 -8.83 16.17 2.39
CA LYS A 262 -8.14 15.23 1.50
C LYS A 262 -7.59 14.05 2.29
N LEU A 263 -7.44 12.90 1.64
CA LEU A 263 -7.00 11.67 2.27
C LEU A 263 -5.74 11.11 1.59
N VAL A 264 -4.73 10.81 2.39
CA VAL A 264 -3.54 10.07 1.96
C VAL A 264 -3.57 8.70 2.62
N ILE A 265 -3.54 7.64 1.81
CA ILE A 265 -3.41 6.25 2.27
C ILE A 265 -2.04 5.74 1.85
N ASN A 266 -1.14 5.59 2.81
CA ASN A 266 0.20 5.06 2.61
C ASN A 266 0.23 3.53 2.78
N ASN A 267 1.05 2.88 1.95
CA ASN A 267 1.22 1.42 1.92
C ASN A 267 -0.10 0.66 1.69
N ILE A 268 -0.91 1.08 0.73
CA ILE A 268 -2.23 0.47 0.44
C ILE A 268 -2.16 -1.04 0.17
N GLU A 269 -1.04 -1.53 -0.37
CA GLU A 269 -0.79 -2.96 -0.60
C GLU A 269 -0.81 -3.81 0.69
N VAL A 270 -0.53 -3.20 1.84
CA VAL A 270 -0.53 -3.90 3.13
C VAL A 270 -1.94 -4.35 3.50
N LEU A 271 -2.96 -3.53 3.19
CA LEU A 271 -4.36 -3.87 3.43
C LEU A 271 -4.78 -5.11 2.65
N ARG A 272 -4.28 -5.26 1.40
CA ARG A 272 -4.57 -6.43 0.56
C ARG A 272 -4.09 -7.74 1.20
N ASN A 273 -2.99 -7.67 1.93
CA ASN A 273 -2.33 -8.81 2.58
C ASN A 273 -2.68 -8.96 4.07
N ALA A 274 -3.60 -8.14 4.61
CA ALA A 274 -3.96 -8.15 6.02
C ALA A 274 -4.64 -9.46 6.43
N ILE A 275 -4.33 -9.94 7.64
CA ILE A 275 -4.88 -11.19 8.18
C ILE A 275 -6.24 -10.93 8.83
N LEU A 276 -7.21 -11.79 8.51
CA LEU A 276 -8.49 -11.85 9.20
C LEU A 276 -8.39 -12.82 10.39
N LEU A 277 -8.55 -12.31 11.62
CA LEU A 277 -8.52 -13.14 12.83
C LEU A 277 -9.89 -13.71 13.20
N ASP A 278 -10.96 -12.94 12.98
CA ASP A 278 -12.35 -13.35 13.22
C ASP A 278 -13.11 -13.43 11.89
N GLU A 279 -13.45 -14.66 11.48
CA GLU A 279 -14.16 -14.96 10.24
C GLU A 279 -15.52 -14.26 10.13
N ASN A 280 -16.14 -13.88 11.25
CA ASN A 280 -17.46 -13.25 11.28
C ASN A 280 -17.39 -11.72 11.17
N SER A 281 -16.21 -11.14 11.41
CA SER A 281 -16.04 -9.69 11.57
C SER A 281 -15.98 -8.92 10.24
N SER A 282 -15.42 -9.54 9.20
CA SER A 282 -15.20 -8.92 7.88
C SER A 282 -14.90 -9.98 6.82
N VAL A 283 -14.96 -9.59 5.55
CA VAL A 283 -14.35 -10.35 4.44
C VAL A 283 -12.81 -10.32 4.53
N CYS A 284 -12.13 -11.19 3.78
CA CYS A 284 -10.66 -11.22 3.71
C CYS A 284 -10.04 -9.90 3.21
N GLY A 285 -8.77 -9.67 3.54
CA GLY A 285 -8.07 -8.40 3.27
C GLY A 285 -8.11 -7.96 1.81
N SER A 286 -7.91 -8.89 0.87
CA SER A 286 -7.98 -8.59 -0.57
C SER A 286 -9.36 -8.13 -1.03
N MET A 287 -10.44 -8.81 -0.58
CA MET A 287 -11.81 -8.40 -0.90
C MET A 287 -12.17 -7.05 -0.26
N TYR A 288 -11.74 -6.81 0.98
CA TYR A 288 -11.96 -5.53 1.67
C TYR A 288 -11.26 -4.39 0.93
N HIS A 289 -9.99 -4.61 0.57
CA HIS A 289 -9.16 -3.70 -0.20
C HIS A 289 -9.79 -3.34 -1.54
N ASP A 290 -10.17 -4.34 -2.34
CA ASP A 290 -10.74 -4.13 -3.67
C ASP A 290 -12.10 -3.43 -3.58
N SER A 291 -12.92 -3.79 -2.59
CA SER A 291 -14.19 -3.13 -2.30
C SER A 291 -14.00 -1.65 -1.93
N LEU A 292 -13.02 -1.34 -1.08
CA LEU A 292 -12.74 0.03 -0.65
C LEU A 292 -12.31 0.90 -1.84
N ILE A 293 -11.34 0.42 -2.63
CA ILE A 293 -10.84 1.14 -3.80
C ILE A 293 -11.94 1.33 -4.83
N TRP A 294 -12.69 0.28 -5.15
CA TRP A 294 -13.81 0.35 -6.10
C TRP A 294 -14.86 1.39 -5.69
N ARG A 295 -15.19 1.46 -4.40
CA ARG A 295 -16.17 2.44 -3.89
C ARG A 295 -15.64 3.86 -3.90
N ILE A 296 -14.34 4.08 -3.64
CA ILE A 296 -13.71 5.40 -3.79
C ILE A 296 -13.80 5.86 -5.25
N ILE A 297 -13.48 4.96 -6.20
CA ILE A 297 -13.58 5.24 -7.64
C ILE A 297 -15.03 5.56 -8.02
N ALA A 298 -15.98 4.74 -7.58
CA ALA A 298 -17.39 4.92 -7.89
C ALA A 298 -17.92 6.26 -7.34
N LEU A 299 -17.50 6.65 -6.13
CA LEU A 299 -17.86 7.95 -5.56
C LEU A 299 -17.26 9.10 -6.39
N GLY A 300 -15.98 8.99 -6.77
CA GLY A 300 -15.30 9.97 -7.63
C GLY A 300 -15.98 10.15 -8.98
N ALA A 301 -16.25 9.04 -9.67
CA ALA A 301 -16.81 9.06 -11.02
C ALA A 301 -18.26 9.60 -11.05
N ASN A 302 -19.07 9.30 -10.04
CA ASN A 302 -20.48 9.69 -10.02
C ASN A 302 -20.73 11.06 -9.38
N GLU A 303 -20.03 11.39 -8.29
CA GLU A 303 -20.36 12.53 -7.42
C GLU A 303 -19.19 13.49 -7.17
N ARG A 304 -17.98 13.11 -7.64
CA ARG A 304 -16.69 13.73 -7.30
C ARG A 304 -16.38 13.64 -5.80
N CYS A 305 -15.37 12.86 -5.46
CA CYS A 305 -14.95 12.65 -4.08
C CYS A 305 -13.89 13.67 -3.66
N ILE A 306 -13.58 13.75 -2.37
CA ILE A 306 -12.38 14.46 -1.89
C ILE A 306 -11.11 13.91 -2.58
N PRO A 307 -10.01 14.68 -2.70
CA PRO A 307 -8.75 14.15 -3.18
C PRO A 307 -8.28 12.96 -2.35
N VAL A 308 -8.07 11.80 -3.00
CA VAL A 308 -7.54 10.59 -2.38
C VAL A 308 -6.23 10.21 -3.07
N VAL A 309 -5.14 10.19 -2.30
CA VAL A 309 -3.81 9.79 -2.76
C VAL A 309 -3.45 8.42 -2.18
N LEU A 310 -3.35 7.41 -3.04
CA LEU A 310 -2.88 6.07 -2.69
C LEU A 310 -1.38 5.98 -2.94
N VAL A 311 -0.60 5.64 -1.92
CA VAL A 311 0.87 5.53 -2.03
C VAL A 311 1.27 4.07 -1.86
N THR A 312 2.09 3.58 -2.78
CA THR A 312 2.49 2.16 -2.80
C THR A 312 3.86 1.95 -3.44
N SER A 313 4.53 0.88 -3.05
CA SER A 313 5.71 0.39 -3.79
C SER A 313 5.49 -0.98 -4.44
N ASP A 314 4.23 -1.43 -4.49
CA ASP A 314 3.86 -2.69 -5.09
C ASP A 314 3.66 -2.55 -6.61
N SER A 315 4.12 -3.55 -7.36
CA SER A 315 4.03 -3.58 -8.82
C SER A 315 2.61 -3.81 -9.33
N TYR A 316 1.73 -4.35 -8.48
CA TYR A 316 0.31 -4.51 -8.77
C TYR A 316 -0.33 -3.22 -9.30
N TYR A 317 0.06 -2.08 -8.72
CA TYR A 317 -0.51 -0.78 -9.04
C TYR A 317 0.05 -0.12 -10.31
N SER A 318 1.14 -0.64 -10.86
CA SER A 318 1.71 -0.10 -12.09
C SER A 318 0.83 -0.42 -13.30
N TYR A 319 0.34 -1.66 -13.41
CA TYR A 319 -0.46 -2.10 -14.56
C TYR A 319 -1.63 -2.99 -14.17
N ARG A 320 -1.42 -3.97 -13.27
CA ARG A 320 -2.42 -5.01 -12.98
C ARG A 320 -3.72 -4.46 -12.39
N ALA A 321 -3.64 -3.44 -11.54
CA ALA A 321 -4.80 -2.77 -10.98
C ALA A 321 -5.74 -2.22 -12.07
N TYR A 322 -5.20 -1.66 -13.15
CA TYR A 322 -6.03 -1.15 -14.26
C TYR A 322 -6.79 -2.25 -14.97
N MET A 323 -6.17 -3.42 -15.14
CA MET A 323 -6.80 -4.59 -15.76
C MET A 323 -7.89 -5.16 -14.85
N ASP A 324 -7.62 -5.26 -13.55
CA ASP A 324 -8.56 -5.85 -12.59
C ASP A 324 -9.77 -4.92 -12.32
N PHE A 325 -9.61 -3.59 -12.42
CA PHE A 325 -10.70 -2.62 -12.29
C PHE A 325 -11.34 -2.16 -13.62
N GLY A 326 -10.74 -2.49 -14.78
CA GLY A 326 -11.40 -2.48 -16.08
C GLY A 326 -11.38 -1.17 -16.90
N PHE A 327 -10.76 -0.08 -16.42
CA PHE A 327 -10.60 1.14 -17.21
C PHE A 327 -9.22 1.82 -16.97
N PRO A 328 -8.52 2.29 -18.03
CA PRO A 328 -7.20 2.92 -17.90
C PRO A 328 -7.25 4.27 -17.19
N ASP A 329 -8.39 4.96 -17.26
CA ASP A 329 -8.60 6.28 -16.65
C ASP A 329 -9.21 6.21 -15.24
N ILE A 330 -9.17 5.06 -14.57
CA ILE A 330 -9.70 4.93 -13.20
C ILE A 330 -8.88 5.73 -12.20
N PHE A 331 -7.58 5.85 -12.47
CA PHE A 331 -6.62 6.49 -11.58
C PHE A 331 -5.79 7.50 -12.35
N ILE A 332 -5.41 8.58 -11.65
CA ILE A 332 -4.26 9.37 -12.06
C ILE A 332 -2.99 8.63 -11.59
N SER A 333 -2.32 7.91 -12.48
CA SER A 333 -1.04 7.23 -12.16
C SER A 333 0.13 8.19 -12.18
N ARG A 334 0.95 8.20 -11.13
CA ARG A 334 2.25 8.87 -11.10
C ARG A 334 3.31 7.93 -10.55
N GLU A 335 4.20 7.52 -11.43
CA GLU A 335 5.31 6.63 -11.12
C GLU A 335 6.60 7.41 -10.87
N THR A 336 7.36 7.02 -9.84
CA THR A 336 8.55 7.76 -9.36
C THR A 336 9.75 6.83 -9.21
N PHE A 337 10.90 7.23 -9.75
CA PHE A 337 12.10 6.37 -9.82
C PHE A 337 13.35 6.92 -9.11
N GLY A 338 13.20 7.98 -8.32
CA GLY A 338 14.32 8.63 -7.62
C GLY A 338 14.88 9.82 -8.39
N TRP A 339 16.12 10.22 -8.10
CA TRP A 339 16.81 11.30 -8.83
C TRP A 339 17.39 10.77 -10.14
N ASN A 340 17.54 11.62 -11.14
CA ASN A 340 18.46 11.30 -12.21
C ASN A 340 19.92 11.47 -11.70
N PRO A 341 20.94 10.85 -12.35
CA PRO A 341 22.32 10.94 -11.88
C PRO A 341 22.87 12.37 -11.80
N GLN A 342 22.46 13.28 -12.68
CA GLN A 342 22.95 14.66 -12.71
C GLN A 342 22.31 15.52 -11.61
N GLU A 343 21.01 15.39 -11.40
CA GLU A 343 20.25 15.97 -10.28
C GLU A 343 20.87 15.53 -8.95
N ALA A 344 21.08 14.23 -8.78
CA ALA A 344 21.68 13.70 -7.57
C ALA A 344 23.10 14.25 -7.38
N LYS A 345 23.93 14.27 -8.43
CA LYS A 345 25.29 14.81 -8.37
C LYS A 345 25.31 16.26 -7.87
N LEU A 346 24.42 17.11 -8.39
CA LEU A 346 24.34 18.52 -8.03
C LEU A 346 24.06 18.76 -6.54
N HIS A 347 23.31 17.86 -5.90
CA HIS A 347 22.95 18.00 -4.48
C HIS A 347 23.83 17.15 -3.54
N MET A 348 24.44 16.08 -4.03
CA MET A 348 25.20 15.13 -3.21
C MET A 348 26.69 15.48 -3.15
N VAL A 349 27.26 15.93 -4.26
CA VAL A 349 28.70 16.21 -4.35
C VAL A 349 29.03 17.53 -3.66
N ASN A 350 30.17 17.57 -2.97
CA ASN A 350 30.66 18.66 -2.11
C ASN A 350 29.95 18.77 -0.75
N ASP A 351 28.66 18.46 -0.68
CA ASP A 351 27.88 18.56 0.56
C ASP A 351 27.94 17.28 1.40
N TYR A 352 27.90 16.10 0.77
CA TYR A 352 27.83 14.80 1.44
C TYR A 352 28.96 13.86 0.99
N PHE A 353 29.26 13.86 -0.31
CA PHE A 353 30.26 13.00 -0.94
C PHE A 353 31.27 13.79 -1.77
N SER A 354 32.48 13.27 -1.90
CA SER A 354 33.49 13.79 -2.83
C SER A 354 33.18 13.35 -4.27
N GLN A 355 33.86 13.97 -5.25
CA GLN A 355 33.68 13.60 -6.65
C GLN A 355 34.13 12.16 -6.96
N SER A 356 35.16 11.65 -6.28
CA SER A 356 35.62 10.26 -6.44
C SER A 356 34.65 9.27 -5.79
N GLU A 357 34.18 9.55 -4.58
CA GLU A 357 33.15 8.75 -3.90
C GLU A 357 31.87 8.67 -4.74
N TRP A 358 31.43 9.79 -5.33
CA TRP A 358 30.24 9.83 -6.18
C TRP A 358 30.35 8.92 -7.41
N LEU A 359 31.53 8.80 -8.04
CA LEU A 359 31.71 7.91 -9.18
C LEU A 359 31.45 6.45 -8.79
N VAL A 360 32.00 6.02 -7.65
CA VAL A 360 31.76 4.68 -7.10
C VAL A 360 30.27 4.47 -6.79
N ILE A 361 29.63 5.43 -6.12
CA ILE A 361 28.21 5.34 -5.76
C ILE A 361 27.32 5.25 -7.01
N ALA A 362 27.55 6.11 -7.99
CA ALA A 362 26.78 6.14 -9.23
C ALA A 362 26.91 4.82 -10.00
N GLU A 363 28.09 4.21 -9.97
CA GLU A 363 28.34 2.91 -10.59
C GLU A 363 27.74 1.74 -9.79
N VAL A 364 27.77 1.78 -8.45
CA VAL A 364 27.33 0.64 -7.64
C VAL A 364 25.83 0.68 -7.35
N PHE A 365 25.32 1.78 -6.84
CA PHE A 365 23.95 1.93 -6.33
C PHE A 365 23.04 2.77 -7.21
N GLY A 366 23.64 3.65 -8.03
CA GLY A 366 22.89 4.65 -8.78
C GLY A 366 22.26 5.73 -7.88
N PRO A 367 21.40 6.60 -8.43
CA PRO A 367 20.88 7.79 -7.75
C PRO A 367 19.66 7.51 -6.84
N ASN A 368 19.63 6.36 -6.17
CA ASN A 368 18.53 6.00 -5.27
C ASN A 368 18.67 6.77 -3.93
N PRO A 369 17.69 7.61 -3.54
CA PRO A 369 17.79 8.44 -2.34
C PRO A 369 18.06 7.65 -1.05
N ARG A 370 17.48 6.46 -0.89
CA ARG A 370 17.69 5.64 0.30
C ARG A 370 19.10 5.07 0.38
N HIS A 371 19.66 4.59 -0.72
CA HIS A 371 21.07 4.15 -0.73
C HIS A 371 22.01 5.29 -0.35
N LEU A 372 21.77 6.49 -0.91
CA LEU A 372 22.58 7.68 -0.62
C LEU A 372 22.51 8.07 0.86
N PHE A 373 21.31 8.04 1.43
CA PHE A 373 21.10 8.33 2.85
C PHE A 373 21.79 7.29 3.76
N GLU A 374 21.58 6.00 3.51
CA GLU A 374 22.13 4.92 4.34
C GLU A 374 23.67 4.90 4.27
N LEU A 375 24.26 5.10 3.08
CA LEU A 375 25.71 5.23 2.92
C LEU A 375 26.27 6.45 3.64
N TYR A 376 25.59 7.59 3.56
CA TYR A 376 26.02 8.79 4.28
C TYR A 376 25.95 8.57 5.80
N ALA A 377 24.91 7.91 6.30
CA ALA A 377 24.79 7.56 7.70
C ALA A 377 25.92 6.61 8.15
N LEU A 378 26.31 5.63 7.33
CA LEU A 378 27.45 4.74 7.61
C LEU A 378 28.78 5.49 7.62
N LYS A 379 28.99 6.39 6.65
CA LYS A 379 30.18 7.26 6.58
C LYS A 379 30.31 8.16 7.81
N GLN A 380 29.19 8.67 8.33
CA GLN A 380 29.16 9.53 9.52
C GLN A 380 29.23 8.74 10.84
N GLY A 381 28.91 7.45 10.81
CA GLY A 381 28.92 6.59 11.99
C GLY A 381 30.33 6.24 12.46
N ASN A 382 30.45 5.87 13.74
CA ASN A 382 31.71 5.46 14.37
C ASN A 382 32.41 4.30 13.63
N TYR A 383 31.68 3.51 12.84
CA TYR A 383 32.24 2.44 12.02
C TYR A 383 33.30 2.96 11.03
N TYR A 384 33.07 4.12 10.43
CA TYR A 384 34.04 4.74 9.53
C TYR A 384 35.24 5.33 10.30
N GLN A 385 35.02 5.90 11.48
CA GLN A 385 36.11 6.39 12.33
C GLN A 385 37.05 5.25 12.80
N GLN A 386 36.48 4.08 13.13
CA GLN A 386 37.25 2.88 13.47
C GLN A 386 37.98 2.28 12.26
N LEU A 387 37.45 2.46 11.05
CA LEU A 387 38.14 2.09 9.81
C LEU A 387 39.24 3.11 9.47
N GLU A 388 39.03 4.41 9.62
CA GLU A 388 40.04 5.45 9.36
C GLU A 388 41.26 5.34 10.27
N ASP A 389 41.11 4.81 11.49
CA ASP A 389 42.23 4.45 12.37
C ASP A 389 43.16 3.39 11.73
N ASN A 390 42.63 2.55 10.82
CA ASN A 390 43.40 1.74 9.89
C ASN A 390 43.67 2.54 8.61
N LYS A 391 44.92 3.00 8.42
CA LYS A 391 45.37 3.82 7.29
C LYS A 391 45.12 3.23 5.88
N ASP A 392 44.69 1.98 5.78
CA ASP A 392 44.44 1.24 4.53
C ASP A 392 42.96 1.16 4.16
N SER A 393 42.03 1.66 4.99
CA SER A 393 40.59 1.60 4.67
C SER A 393 40.17 2.67 3.66
N THR A 394 39.36 2.27 2.70
CA THR A 394 38.88 3.09 1.60
C THR A 394 37.36 3.25 1.65
N PHE A 395 36.83 4.25 0.94
CA PHE A 395 35.38 4.39 0.78
C PHE A 395 34.73 3.16 0.11
N GLU A 396 35.48 2.43 -0.71
CA GLU A 396 35.05 1.19 -1.35
C GLU A 396 34.76 0.09 -0.32
N ASP A 397 35.50 0.04 0.80
CA ASP A 397 35.23 -0.89 1.89
C ASP A 397 33.87 -0.63 2.57
N ILE A 398 33.46 0.64 2.69
CA ILE A 398 32.11 1.01 3.19
C ILE A 398 31.05 0.51 2.22
N VAL A 399 31.27 0.70 0.92
CA VAL A 399 30.37 0.28 -0.15
C VAL A 399 30.19 -1.25 -0.11
N ASP A 400 31.29 -1.99 0.04
CA ASP A 400 31.27 -3.44 0.12
C ASP A 400 30.61 -3.95 1.40
N ALA A 401 30.87 -3.31 2.55
CA ALA A 401 30.20 -3.61 3.81
C ALA A 401 28.69 -3.39 3.71
N TYR A 402 28.27 -2.29 3.06
CA TYR A 402 26.85 -2.00 2.82
C TYR A 402 26.20 -2.99 1.85
N LEU A 403 26.88 -3.39 0.77
CA LEU A 403 26.40 -4.46 -0.12
C LEU A 403 26.28 -5.81 0.61
N ALA A 404 27.23 -6.13 1.48
CA ALA A 404 27.16 -7.34 2.31
C ALA A 404 25.96 -7.28 3.28
N TYR A 405 25.72 -6.11 3.90
CA TYR A 405 24.54 -5.88 4.71
C TYR A 405 23.24 -6.10 3.92
N LEU A 406 23.11 -5.50 2.73
CA LEU A 406 21.94 -5.71 1.86
C LEU A 406 21.78 -7.17 1.44
N GLN A 407 22.89 -7.85 1.15
CA GLN A 407 22.88 -9.27 0.78
C GLN A 407 22.29 -10.13 1.92
N ILE A 408 22.79 -9.95 3.15
CA ILE A 408 22.43 -10.79 4.30
C ILE A 408 21.04 -10.47 4.82
N THR A 409 20.69 -9.18 4.91
CA THR A 409 19.45 -8.73 5.58
C THR A 409 18.26 -8.61 4.65
N VAL A 410 18.49 -8.34 3.35
CA VAL A 410 17.41 -8.10 2.39
C VAL A 410 17.31 -9.21 1.36
N VAL A 411 18.38 -9.43 0.58
CA VAL A 411 18.30 -10.27 -0.61
C VAL A 411 18.22 -11.75 -0.25
N ASN A 412 19.08 -12.26 0.63
CA ASN A 412 19.05 -13.68 1.00
C ASN A 412 17.70 -14.11 1.61
N PRO A 413 17.11 -13.39 2.58
CA PRO A 413 15.79 -13.74 3.11
C PRO A 413 14.68 -13.66 2.06
N ALA A 414 14.71 -12.65 1.18
CA ALA A 414 13.72 -12.51 0.12
C ALA A 414 13.85 -13.62 -0.94
N MET A 415 15.07 -14.03 -1.29
CA MET A 415 15.31 -15.16 -2.21
C MET A 415 14.83 -16.48 -1.61
N GLU A 416 15.05 -16.72 -0.31
CA GLU A 416 14.52 -17.91 0.37
C GLU A 416 12.98 -17.94 0.36
N LYS A 417 12.32 -16.79 0.57
CA LYS A 417 10.86 -16.68 0.42
C LYS A 417 10.40 -16.92 -1.01
N ALA A 418 11.11 -16.39 -2.00
CA ALA A 418 10.81 -16.62 -3.41
C ALA A 418 10.93 -18.12 -3.78
N LEU A 419 11.93 -18.82 -3.24
CA LEU A 419 12.06 -20.28 -3.36
C LEU A 419 10.88 -21.01 -2.71
N GLY A 420 10.37 -20.53 -1.57
CA GLY A 420 9.16 -21.06 -0.93
C GLY A 420 7.91 -20.90 -1.80
N LEU A 421 7.74 -19.73 -2.45
CA LEU A 421 6.64 -19.50 -3.39
C LEU A 421 6.72 -20.42 -4.61
N LEU A 422 7.92 -20.64 -5.15
CA LEU A 422 8.15 -21.59 -6.26
C LEU A 422 7.89 -23.04 -5.85
N GLN A 423 8.27 -23.45 -4.64
CA GLN A 423 7.95 -24.78 -4.11
C GLN A 423 6.43 -24.97 -4.00
N LYS A 424 5.73 -23.98 -3.45
CA LYS A 424 4.26 -23.99 -3.38
C LYS A 424 3.63 -24.09 -4.77
N PHE A 425 4.15 -23.36 -5.74
CA PHE A 425 3.70 -23.45 -7.13
C PHE A 425 3.83 -24.88 -7.69
N ALA A 426 4.95 -25.57 -7.42
CA ALA A 426 5.14 -26.95 -7.87
C ALA A 426 4.10 -27.91 -7.27
N VAL A 427 3.82 -27.78 -5.97
CA VAL A 427 2.78 -28.57 -5.27
C VAL A 427 1.37 -28.23 -5.78
N ASP A 428 1.07 -26.96 -6.01
CA ASP A 428 -0.24 -26.53 -6.53
C ASP A 428 -0.44 -27.00 -7.99
N ALA A 429 0.62 -27.06 -8.78
CA ALA A 429 0.59 -27.65 -10.13
C ALA A 429 0.32 -29.17 -10.07
N HIS A 430 0.97 -29.89 -9.15
CA HIS A 430 0.77 -31.33 -8.97
C HIS A 430 -0.66 -31.65 -8.51
N SER A 431 -1.18 -30.90 -7.54
CA SER A 431 -2.55 -31.06 -7.03
C SER A 431 -3.64 -30.61 -8.01
N GLY A 432 -3.28 -30.13 -9.21
CA GLY A 432 -4.22 -29.76 -10.26
C GLY A 432 -4.97 -28.44 -10.02
N LYS A 433 -4.55 -27.64 -9.03
CA LYS A 433 -5.12 -26.30 -8.79
C LYS A 433 -4.75 -25.32 -9.90
N ILE A 434 -3.61 -25.55 -10.55
CA ILE A 434 -3.17 -24.75 -11.70
C ILE A 434 -3.79 -25.33 -12.96
N SER A 435 -4.48 -24.48 -13.73
CA SER A 435 -5.10 -24.90 -14.98
C SER A 435 -4.06 -25.52 -15.91
N LYS A 436 -4.44 -26.62 -16.58
CA LYS A 436 -3.56 -27.29 -17.55
C LYS A 436 -3.10 -26.33 -18.62
N ASP A 437 -3.93 -25.35 -18.99
CA ASP A 437 -3.70 -24.30 -19.98
C ASP A 437 -2.45 -23.48 -19.68
N ARG A 438 -2.20 -23.19 -18.39
CA ARG A 438 -1.00 -22.49 -17.93
C ARG A 438 0.28 -23.34 -18.04
N LEU A 439 0.13 -24.66 -18.21
CA LEU A 439 1.22 -25.65 -18.29
C LEU A 439 1.41 -26.22 -19.71
N ARG A 440 0.61 -25.80 -20.72
CA ARG A 440 0.49 -26.48 -22.03
C ARG A 440 1.72 -26.43 -22.95
N PHE A 441 2.77 -25.65 -22.68
CA PHE A 441 3.88 -25.46 -23.64
C PHE A 441 5.27 -25.27 -23.02
N GLY A 442 6.28 -26.00 -23.52
CA GLY A 442 7.68 -25.58 -23.78
C GLY A 442 8.63 -25.17 -22.64
N ALA A 443 8.15 -24.52 -21.58
CA ALA A 443 9.02 -23.91 -20.59
C ALA A 443 9.37 -24.87 -19.43
N PRO A 444 10.63 -24.88 -18.95
CA PRO A 444 11.12 -25.80 -17.92
C PRO A 444 10.38 -25.72 -16.59
N TRP A 445 9.80 -24.56 -16.26
CA TRP A 445 9.02 -24.35 -15.03
C TRP A 445 7.59 -24.91 -15.12
N ARG A 446 7.16 -25.36 -16.30
CA ARG A 446 5.85 -26.00 -16.51
C ARG A 446 5.89 -27.52 -16.30
N HIS A 447 7.07 -28.05 -15.97
CA HIS A 447 7.30 -29.45 -15.59
C HIS A 447 7.80 -29.53 -14.14
N PRO A 448 6.90 -29.41 -13.15
CA PRO A 448 7.24 -29.62 -11.75
C PRO A 448 7.66 -31.09 -11.50
N PRO A 449 8.36 -31.38 -10.38
CA PRO A 449 8.69 -32.75 -10.00
C PRO A 449 7.44 -33.66 -9.96
N PRO A 450 7.56 -34.93 -10.34
CA PRO A 450 6.42 -35.86 -10.36
C PRO A 450 5.95 -36.29 -8.96
N THR A 451 6.76 -36.05 -7.93
CA THR A 451 6.54 -36.46 -6.54
C THR A 451 6.51 -35.23 -5.65
N ASP A 452 5.59 -35.20 -4.67
CA ASP A 452 5.47 -34.17 -3.64
C ASP A 452 6.58 -34.26 -2.56
N ASP A 453 7.79 -34.69 -2.92
CA ASP A 453 8.94 -34.68 -2.01
C ASP A 453 9.43 -33.22 -1.83
N PRO A 454 9.38 -32.67 -0.59
CA PRO A 454 9.82 -31.30 -0.32
C PRO A 454 11.26 -31.03 -0.76
N ALA A 455 12.15 -32.02 -0.67
CA ALA A 455 13.55 -31.87 -1.05
C ALA A 455 13.71 -31.70 -2.57
N LEU A 456 12.99 -32.51 -3.36
CA LEU A 456 12.97 -32.42 -4.82
C LEU A 456 12.30 -31.13 -5.30
N CYS A 457 11.18 -30.73 -4.70
CA CYS A 457 10.50 -29.46 -4.99
C CYS A 457 11.42 -28.26 -4.72
N ARG A 458 12.16 -28.28 -3.59
CA ARG A 458 13.12 -27.23 -3.26
C ARG A 458 14.29 -27.18 -4.24
N GLN A 459 14.83 -28.33 -4.63
CA GLN A 459 15.91 -28.40 -5.61
C GLN A 459 15.44 -27.89 -6.98
N TRP A 460 14.25 -28.28 -7.42
CA TRP A 460 13.64 -27.78 -8.64
C TRP A 460 13.47 -26.26 -8.58
N ALA A 461 12.86 -25.72 -7.52
CA ALA A 461 12.65 -24.29 -7.35
C ALA A 461 13.97 -23.50 -7.43
N LYS A 462 15.03 -24.03 -6.81
CA LYS A 462 16.37 -23.44 -6.86
C LYS A 462 16.93 -23.38 -8.28
N VAL A 463 16.86 -24.49 -9.03
CA VAL A 463 17.31 -24.54 -10.43
C VAL A 463 16.50 -23.57 -11.30
N GLN A 464 15.17 -23.51 -11.10
CA GLN A 464 14.30 -22.59 -11.85
C GLN A 464 14.64 -21.12 -11.56
N LEU A 465 14.84 -20.76 -10.30
CA LEU A 465 15.17 -19.38 -9.92
C LEU A 465 16.56 -18.98 -10.43
N MET A 466 17.54 -19.87 -10.38
CA MET A 466 18.88 -19.58 -10.91
C MET A 466 18.90 -19.43 -12.43
N ASP A 467 18.16 -20.27 -13.16
CA ASP A 467 18.01 -20.13 -14.61
C ASP A 467 17.31 -18.82 -14.97
N PHE A 468 16.24 -18.47 -14.23
CA PHE A 468 15.56 -17.19 -14.38
C PHE A 468 16.49 -15.99 -14.14
N VAL A 469 17.23 -15.95 -13.03
CA VAL A 469 18.16 -14.85 -12.74
C VAL A 469 19.26 -14.78 -13.80
N GLN A 470 19.81 -15.91 -14.26
CA GLN A 470 20.78 -15.91 -15.35
C GLN A 470 20.20 -15.33 -16.65
N SER A 471 18.95 -15.66 -16.98
CA SER A 471 18.28 -15.10 -18.15
C SER A 471 18.11 -13.58 -18.05
N LEU A 472 17.80 -13.04 -16.87
CA LEU A 472 17.73 -11.60 -16.63
C LEU A 472 19.11 -10.93 -16.74
N VAL A 473 20.16 -11.57 -16.22
CA VAL A 473 21.54 -11.08 -16.33
C VAL A 473 21.96 -10.99 -17.80
N ASN A 474 21.62 -11.99 -18.61
CA ASN A 474 21.90 -12.00 -20.05
C ASN A 474 21.20 -10.86 -20.80
N THR A 475 20.11 -10.33 -20.24
CA THR A 475 19.37 -9.17 -20.78
C THR A 475 19.73 -7.86 -20.12
N GLU A 476 20.76 -7.81 -19.28
CA GLU A 476 21.13 -6.65 -18.47
C GLU A 476 19.97 -6.09 -17.62
N PHE A 477 19.02 -6.94 -17.22
CA PHE A 477 17.77 -6.58 -16.54
C PHE A 477 16.87 -5.57 -17.31
N GLY A 478 17.01 -5.49 -18.64
CA GLY A 478 16.23 -4.62 -19.53
C GLY A 478 15.11 -5.35 -20.28
N VAL A 479 14.24 -6.06 -19.56
CA VAL A 479 13.17 -6.88 -20.19
C VAL A 479 11.86 -6.11 -20.26
N ASN A 480 11.32 -5.93 -21.47
CA ASN A 480 10.00 -5.35 -21.68
C ASN A 480 8.94 -6.46 -21.65
N TYR A 481 8.05 -6.43 -20.66
CA TYR A 481 7.05 -7.48 -20.43
C TYR A 481 5.78 -7.32 -21.27
N LEU A 482 5.64 -6.21 -22.02
CA LEU A 482 4.56 -6.00 -22.99
C LEU A 482 5.09 -5.93 -24.43
N ALA A 483 6.40 -6.12 -24.65
CA ALA A 483 6.96 -6.23 -25.99
C ALA A 483 6.28 -7.37 -26.75
N ASP A 484 5.81 -7.08 -27.96
CA ASP A 484 5.14 -8.03 -28.86
C ASP A 484 3.96 -8.78 -28.22
N CYS A 485 3.26 -8.17 -27.25
CA CYS A 485 2.20 -8.81 -26.46
C CYS A 485 2.64 -10.12 -25.76
N SER A 486 3.93 -10.30 -25.53
CA SER A 486 4.51 -11.52 -24.97
C SER A 486 4.42 -11.49 -23.44
N LEU A 487 3.28 -11.93 -22.91
CA LEU A 487 3.03 -12.08 -21.47
C LEU A 487 3.80 -13.24 -20.82
N GLU A 488 4.68 -13.93 -21.57
CA GLU A 488 5.46 -15.09 -21.12
C GLU A 488 6.19 -14.81 -19.81
N LEU A 489 6.80 -13.62 -19.69
CA LEU A 489 7.53 -13.23 -18.49
C LEU A 489 6.61 -13.13 -17.27
N LEU A 490 5.37 -12.63 -17.44
CA LEU A 490 4.39 -12.52 -16.36
C LEU A 490 3.73 -13.86 -16.02
N ASP A 491 3.74 -14.82 -16.95
CA ASP A 491 3.30 -16.19 -16.70
C ASP A 491 4.33 -17.01 -15.91
N ASP A 492 5.62 -16.64 -15.96
CA ASP A 492 6.70 -17.33 -15.24
C ASP A 492 6.54 -17.18 -13.72
N PRO A 493 6.44 -18.29 -12.96
CA PRO A 493 6.29 -18.24 -11.52
C PRO A 493 7.50 -17.59 -10.81
N SER A 494 8.70 -17.61 -11.40
CA SER A 494 9.89 -16.94 -10.85
C SER A 494 9.75 -15.42 -10.90
N THR A 495 9.16 -14.87 -11.98
CA THR A 495 8.86 -13.44 -12.08
C THR A 495 7.86 -13.03 -11.00
N VAL A 496 6.75 -13.78 -10.89
CA VAL A 496 5.70 -13.51 -9.89
C VAL A 496 6.28 -13.56 -8.48
N ALA A 497 7.07 -14.60 -8.17
CA ALA A 497 7.71 -14.73 -6.86
C ALA A 497 8.63 -13.54 -6.54
N LEU A 498 9.47 -13.11 -7.47
CA LEU A 498 10.40 -11.99 -7.24
C LEU A 498 9.72 -10.61 -7.18
N LEU A 499 8.59 -10.43 -7.87
CA LEU A 499 7.74 -9.26 -7.71
C LEU A 499 7.03 -9.28 -6.34
N GLU A 500 6.51 -10.44 -5.93
CA GLU A 500 5.79 -10.61 -4.66
C GLU A 500 6.70 -10.40 -3.45
N VAL A 501 7.93 -10.93 -3.47
CA VAL A 501 8.93 -10.65 -2.41
C VAL A 501 9.54 -9.24 -2.54
N GLY A 502 9.24 -8.52 -3.62
CA GLY A 502 9.62 -7.13 -3.81
C GLY A 502 11.08 -6.89 -4.15
N LEU A 503 11.77 -7.87 -4.74
CA LEU A 503 13.12 -7.70 -5.28
C LEU A 503 13.09 -7.11 -6.70
N LEU A 504 12.05 -7.45 -7.46
CA LEU A 504 11.74 -6.84 -8.75
C LEU A 504 10.61 -5.82 -8.63
N TYR A 505 10.54 -4.95 -9.61
CA TYR A 505 9.48 -3.96 -9.79
C TYR A 505 9.06 -3.93 -11.27
N ALA A 506 7.75 -4.02 -11.52
CA ALA A 506 7.19 -3.84 -12.86
C ALA A 506 6.80 -2.38 -13.06
N GLN A 507 7.48 -1.71 -13.99
CA GLN A 507 7.20 -0.35 -14.41
C GLN A 507 6.08 -0.33 -15.45
N ARG A 508 5.25 0.71 -15.46
CA ARG A 508 4.18 0.81 -16.47
C ARG A 508 4.70 1.31 -17.81
N ASP A 509 5.34 2.47 -17.80
CA ASP A 509 5.69 3.21 -19.02
C ASP A 509 7.16 3.70 -18.97
N PRO A 510 8.06 3.14 -19.80
CA PRO A 510 7.91 1.92 -20.60
C PRO A 510 7.74 0.65 -19.75
N SER A 511 7.06 -0.36 -20.29
CA SER A 511 6.67 -1.57 -19.58
C SER A 511 7.83 -2.52 -19.30
N ILE A 512 8.66 -2.20 -18.30
CA ILE A 512 9.90 -2.91 -17.98
C ILE A 512 9.81 -3.60 -16.63
N ILE A 513 10.34 -4.83 -16.52
CA ILE A 513 10.64 -5.44 -15.20
C ILE A 513 12.11 -5.24 -14.88
N ARG A 514 12.39 -4.71 -13.69
CA ARG A 514 13.75 -4.46 -13.21
C ARG A 514 13.88 -4.66 -11.70
N PRO A 515 15.09 -4.87 -11.17
CA PRO A 515 15.34 -4.80 -9.74
C PRO A 515 14.94 -3.44 -9.15
N ILE A 516 14.52 -3.42 -7.88
CA ILE A 516 14.08 -2.18 -7.21
C ILE A 516 15.17 -1.11 -7.12
N SER A 517 16.45 -1.52 -7.19
CA SER A 517 17.61 -0.63 -7.25
C SER A 517 18.83 -1.36 -7.82
N ARG A 518 19.86 -0.60 -8.21
CA ARG A 518 21.11 -1.15 -8.73
C ARG A 518 21.91 -1.91 -7.66
N GLY A 519 21.84 -1.48 -6.40
CA GLY A 519 22.42 -2.22 -5.27
C GLY A 519 21.80 -3.61 -5.14
N ILE A 520 20.47 -3.69 -5.17
CA ILE A 520 19.74 -4.97 -5.11
C ILE A 520 20.01 -5.84 -6.35
N GLN A 521 20.10 -5.25 -7.54
CA GLN A 521 20.54 -5.95 -8.75
C GLN A 521 21.88 -6.67 -8.54
N ARG A 522 22.90 -5.97 -8.01
CA ARG A 522 24.22 -6.56 -7.74
C ARG A 522 24.13 -7.69 -6.71
N CYS A 523 23.34 -7.53 -5.66
CA CYS A 523 23.12 -8.59 -4.67
C CYS A 523 22.41 -9.82 -5.25
N ILE A 524 21.47 -9.65 -6.18
CA ILE A 524 20.83 -10.77 -6.91
C ILE A 524 21.87 -11.52 -7.75
N VAL A 525 22.75 -10.79 -8.45
CA VAL A 525 23.85 -11.41 -9.23
C VAL A 525 24.82 -12.14 -8.30
N ARG A 526 25.18 -11.55 -7.17
CA ARG A 526 26.04 -12.18 -6.16
C ARG A 526 25.43 -13.46 -5.61
N TRP A 527 24.11 -13.47 -5.34
CA TRP A 527 23.39 -14.67 -4.95
C TRP A 527 23.54 -15.78 -6.00
N LEU A 528 23.32 -15.48 -7.29
CA LEU A 528 23.48 -16.47 -8.36
C LEU A 528 24.90 -17.07 -8.40
N VAL A 529 25.92 -16.24 -8.24
CA VAL A 529 27.33 -16.68 -8.22
C VAL A 529 27.60 -17.58 -7.00
N GLN A 530 27.12 -17.20 -5.82
CA GLN A 530 27.25 -17.99 -4.60
C GLN A 530 26.59 -19.36 -4.75
N GLU A 531 25.38 -19.39 -5.32
CA GLU A 531 24.65 -20.64 -5.52
C GLU A 531 25.35 -21.59 -6.49
N ARG A 532 26.00 -21.05 -7.53
CA ARG A 532 26.84 -21.85 -8.45
C ARG A 532 28.07 -22.41 -7.77
N MET A 533 28.75 -21.63 -6.94
CA MET A 533 29.94 -22.07 -6.21
C MET A 533 29.62 -23.16 -5.18
N GLN A 534 28.43 -23.13 -4.58
CA GLN A 534 28.01 -24.11 -3.57
C GLN A 534 27.40 -25.40 -4.16
N MET A 535 27.24 -25.50 -5.49
CA MET A 535 26.71 -26.72 -6.12
C MET A 535 27.75 -27.84 -6.21
N SER A 536 27.30 -29.07 -5.95
CA SER A 536 28.07 -30.26 -6.29
C SER A 536 28.10 -30.48 -7.80
N SER A 537 29.15 -31.15 -8.31
CA SER A 537 29.34 -31.39 -9.75
C SER A 537 28.12 -32.00 -10.47
N PRO A 538 27.38 -32.98 -9.89
CA PRO A 538 26.16 -33.50 -10.50
C PRO A 538 25.03 -32.47 -10.61
N LYS A 539 24.88 -31.60 -9.60
CA LYS A 539 23.87 -30.53 -9.60
C LYS A 539 24.22 -29.42 -10.59
N LEU A 540 25.51 -29.12 -10.72
CA LEU A 540 26.00 -28.18 -11.73
C LEU A 540 25.71 -28.69 -13.14
N LEU A 541 25.95 -29.97 -13.42
CA LEU A 541 25.60 -30.59 -14.70
C LEU A 541 24.09 -30.55 -14.97
N GLN A 542 23.26 -30.84 -13.97
CA GLN A 542 21.81 -30.73 -14.09
C GLN A 542 21.37 -29.28 -14.39
N TYR A 543 21.96 -28.30 -13.71
CA TYR A 543 21.71 -26.89 -13.96
C TYR A 543 22.13 -26.47 -15.37
N LEU A 544 23.34 -26.85 -15.81
CA LEU A 544 23.84 -26.53 -17.15
C LEU A 544 23.00 -27.19 -18.24
N TRP A 545 22.62 -28.45 -18.05
CA TRP A 545 21.73 -29.16 -18.98
C TRP A 545 20.37 -28.46 -19.07
N GLN A 546 19.79 -28.10 -17.91
CA GLN A 546 18.54 -27.35 -17.87
C GLN A 546 18.68 -26.02 -18.61
N HIS A 547 19.75 -25.26 -18.35
CA HIS A 547 19.98 -23.95 -18.96
C HIS A 547 20.21 -24.03 -20.48
N ILE A 548 20.95 -25.02 -20.97
CA ILE A 548 21.29 -25.15 -22.39
C ILE A 548 20.14 -25.74 -23.20
N MET A 549 19.53 -26.82 -22.71
CA MET A 549 18.53 -27.58 -23.47
C MET A 549 17.11 -27.08 -23.25
N ARG A 550 16.84 -26.47 -22.10
CA ARG A 550 15.51 -26.03 -21.68
C ARG A 550 15.50 -24.63 -21.08
N GLY A 551 16.59 -23.87 -21.13
CA GLY A 551 16.72 -22.63 -20.35
C GLY A 551 15.85 -21.50 -20.88
N ARG A 552 15.56 -20.55 -20.00
CA ARG A 552 14.85 -19.32 -20.36
C ARG A 552 15.74 -18.42 -21.23
N SER A 553 15.12 -17.78 -22.23
CA SER A 553 15.78 -16.75 -23.03
C SER A 553 14.83 -15.59 -23.31
N TYR A 554 15.00 -14.51 -22.55
CA TYR A 554 14.21 -13.28 -22.70
C TYR A 554 14.89 -12.23 -23.59
N ARG A 555 15.96 -12.60 -24.31
CA ARG A 555 16.70 -11.66 -25.17
C ARG A 555 15.82 -11.05 -26.27
N HIS A 556 14.82 -11.79 -26.74
CA HIS A 556 13.84 -11.32 -27.71
C HIS A 556 12.92 -10.23 -27.14
N LEU A 557 12.77 -10.15 -25.82
CA LEU A 557 11.98 -9.14 -25.10
C LEU A 557 12.80 -7.90 -24.71
N MET A 558 14.08 -7.82 -25.12
CA MET A 558 14.86 -6.60 -24.97
C MET A 558 14.40 -5.56 -25.98
N LEU A 559 14.19 -4.33 -25.52
CA LEU A 559 13.91 -3.20 -26.41
C LEU A 559 15.08 -3.02 -27.41
N GLN A 560 14.77 -2.92 -28.70
CA GLN A 560 15.75 -2.51 -29.71
C GLN A 560 16.38 -1.16 -29.32
N VAL A 561 17.66 -1.00 -29.64
CA VAL A 561 18.47 0.19 -29.35
C VAL A 561 17.79 1.42 -29.98
N GLY A 562 17.08 2.21 -29.16
CA GLY A 562 16.31 3.37 -29.60
C GLY A 562 15.52 4.10 -28.50
N TYR A 563 15.30 3.45 -27.35
CA TYR A 563 14.63 4.00 -26.16
C TYR A 563 15.54 4.11 -24.92
N LYS A 564 16.85 4.32 -25.10
CA LYS A 564 17.80 4.55 -23.99
C LYS A 564 17.75 5.97 -23.46
#